data_AF-A0A1Y5KYX1-F1
#
_entry.id   AF-A0A1Y5KYX1-F1
#
_cell.length_a   1.000
_cell.length_b   1.000
_cell.length_c   1.000
_cell.angle_alpha   90.00
_cell.angle_beta   90.00
_cell.angle_gamma   90.00
#
_symmetry.space_group_name_H-M   'P 1'
#
loop_
_entity.id
_entity.type
_entity.pdbx_description
1 polymer ?
#
loop_
_entity_poly.entity_id
_entity_poly.type
_entity_poly.pdbx_seq_one_letter_code
_entity_poly.pdbx_strand_id
1 'polypeptide(L)'
;MALIEIPEDFHTAFIAAAHDANDHNDLDLAIDEDRTYIALSNLCPGFSPALRLITRGEHEATVEIWSIVDHQRDDGSWERTEGVDATTAVDLADPTDAAKRAVECWLTTL
;
A
#
# COMPACT_ATOMS: atom_id res chain seq x y z
N MET A 1 17.88 -1.20 5.28
CA MET A 1 16.48 -1.15 4.82
C MET A 1 16.44 -0.25 3.61
N ALA A 2 15.95 -0.75 2.49
CA ALA A 2 15.88 -0.03 1.23
C ALA A 2 14.52 -0.30 0.57
N LEU A 3 14.01 0.69 -0.17
CA LEU A 3 12.87 0.49 -1.05
C LEU A 3 13.24 -0.56 -2.11
N ILE A 4 12.34 -1.50 -2.36
CA ILE A 4 12.52 -2.52 -3.40
C ILE A 4 11.36 -2.49 -4.39
N GLU A 5 11.62 -2.95 -5.60
CA GLU A 5 10.58 -3.20 -6.60
C GLU A 5 9.61 -4.27 -6.09
N ILE A 6 8.33 -4.07 -6.37
CA ILE A 6 7.27 -4.98 -5.97
C ILE A 6 7.30 -6.20 -6.91
N PRO A 7 7.57 -7.42 -6.37
CA PRO A 7 7.58 -8.64 -7.17
C PRO A 7 6.23 -8.89 -7.84
N GLU A 8 6.26 -9.44 -9.07
CA GLU A 8 5.03 -9.70 -9.84
C GLU A 8 4.10 -10.69 -9.15
N ASP A 9 4.66 -11.74 -8.52
CA ASP A 9 3.89 -12.73 -7.79
C ASP A 9 3.18 -12.12 -6.57
N PHE A 10 3.87 -11.26 -5.82
CA PHE A 10 3.28 -10.53 -4.70
C PHE A 10 2.19 -9.58 -5.19
N HIS A 11 2.44 -8.80 -6.26
CA HIS A 11 1.45 -7.89 -6.82
C HIS A 11 0.17 -8.63 -7.24
N THR A 12 0.32 -9.73 -7.98
CA THR A 12 -0.82 -10.55 -8.43
C THR A 12 -1.61 -11.11 -7.24
N ALA A 13 -0.91 -11.65 -6.23
CA ALA A 13 -1.53 -12.16 -5.01
C ALA A 13 -2.22 -11.05 -4.21
N PHE A 14 -1.64 -9.84 -4.16
CA PHE A 14 -2.21 -8.69 -3.48
C PHE A 14 -3.53 -8.25 -4.11
N ILE A 15 -3.57 -8.10 -5.44
CA ILE A 15 -4.81 -7.75 -6.16
C ILE A 15 -5.89 -8.80 -5.91
N ALA A 16 -5.55 -10.09 -6.00
CA ALA A 16 -6.50 -11.17 -5.72
C ALA A 16 -7.02 -11.13 -4.28
N ALA A 17 -6.14 -10.97 -3.29
CA ALA A 17 -6.51 -10.89 -1.88
C ALA A 17 -7.35 -9.63 -1.56
N ALA A 18 -7.05 -8.50 -2.21
CA ALA A 18 -7.79 -7.26 -2.04
C ALA A 18 -9.23 -7.40 -2.57
N HIS A 19 -9.41 -8.04 -3.73
CA HIS A 19 -10.74 -8.33 -4.27
C HIS A 19 -11.50 -9.35 -3.42
N ASP A 20 -10.85 -10.39 -2.91
CA ASP A 20 -11.48 -11.38 -2.01
C ASP A 20 -11.93 -10.75 -0.68
N ALA A 21 -11.14 -9.82 -0.14
CA ALA A 21 -11.49 -9.08 1.07
C ALA A 21 -12.59 -8.02 0.85
N ASN A 22 -12.88 -7.65 -0.41
CA ASN A 22 -13.81 -6.60 -0.76
C ASN A 22 -14.96 -7.16 -1.62
N ASP A 23 -15.98 -7.74 -0.97
CA ASP A 23 -17.12 -8.42 -1.61
C ASP A 23 -18.04 -7.51 -2.48
N HIS A 24 -17.87 -6.18 -2.45
CA HIS A 24 -18.95 -5.26 -2.89
C HIS A 24 -18.56 -4.09 -3.79
N ASN A 25 -17.28 -3.72 -3.91
CA ASN A 25 -16.86 -2.51 -4.65
C ASN A 25 -15.77 -2.80 -5.70
N ASP A 26 -15.75 -2.01 -6.76
CA ASP A 26 -14.58 -1.96 -7.64
C ASP A 26 -13.44 -1.25 -6.90
N LEU A 27 -12.28 -1.91 -6.80
CA LEU A 27 -11.07 -1.33 -6.24
C LEU A 27 -10.25 -0.70 -7.37
N ASP A 28 -9.91 0.57 -7.23
CA ASP A 28 -8.93 1.23 -8.10
C ASP A 28 -7.53 0.99 -7.53
N LEU A 29 -6.86 -0.04 -8.05
CA LEU A 29 -5.51 -0.44 -7.64
C LEU A 29 -4.59 -0.32 -8.85
N ALA A 30 -3.53 0.47 -8.72
CA ALA A 30 -2.59 0.71 -9.81
C ALA A 30 -1.15 0.59 -9.32
N ILE A 31 -0.33 -0.17 -10.02
CA ILE A 31 1.11 -0.22 -9.77
C ILE A 31 1.80 0.93 -10.51
N ASP A 32 2.76 1.57 -9.84
CA ASP A 32 3.61 2.60 -10.43
C ASP A 32 4.49 2.06 -11.57
N GLU A 33 4.95 2.93 -12.48
CA GLU A 33 5.79 2.56 -13.63
C GLU A 33 7.09 1.87 -13.20
N ASP A 34 7.71 2.37 -12.13
CA ASP A 34 8.94 1.80 -11.56
C ASP A 34 8.65 0.63 -10.59
N ARG A 35 7.37 0.24 -10.45
CA ARG A 35 6.87 -0.82 -9.55
C ARG A 35 7.31 -0.64 -8.10
N THR A 36 7.56 0.59 -7.68
CA THR A 36 8.03 0.88 -6.31
C THR A 36 6.89 1.04 -5.31
N TYR A 37 5.68 1.30 -5.80
CA TYR A 37 4.47 1.34 -4.98
C TYR A 37 3.22 0.88 -5.75
N ILE A 38 2.18 0.49 -5.01
CA ILE A 38 0.82 0.27 -5.51
C ILE A 38 -0.07 1.36 -4.93
N ALA A 39 -0.68 2.19 -5.77
CA ALA A 39 -1.75 3.11 -5.36
C ALA A 39 -2.95 2.29 -4.91
N LEU A 40 -3.47 2.63 -3.73
CA LEU A 40 -4.56 1.92 -3.09
C LEU A 40 -5.86 2.69 -3.25
N SER A 41 -6.95 1.95 -3.40
CA SER A 41 -8.29 2.53 -3.53
C SER A 41 -8.64 3.34 -2.26
N ASN A 42 -9.32 4.46 -2.43
CA ASN A 42 -9.74 5.28 -1.31
C ASN A 42 -11.02 6.06 -1.64
N LEU A 43 -11.84 6.24 -0.61
CA LEU A 43 -13.10 6.98 -0.69
C LEU A 43 -13.00 8.43 -0.19
N CYS A 44 -11.87 8.82 0.40
CA CYS A 44 -11.65 10.14 1.02
C CYS A 44 -10.91 11.11 0.08
N PRO A 45 -11.57 12.15 -0.48
CA PRO A 45 -10.89 13.13 -1.33
C PRO A 45 -9.72 13.80 -0.61
N GLY A 46 -8.56 13.92 -1.29
CA GLY A 46 -7.35 14.51 -0.71
C GLY A 46 -6.49 13.54 0.11
N PHE A 47 -6.92 12.28 0.26
CA PHE A 47 -6.12 11.19 0.81
C PHE A 47 -5.72 10.25 -0.33
N SER A 48 -4.44 9.95 -0.47
CA SER A 48 -3.92 9.07 -1.52
C SER A 48 -3.04 8.00 -0.88
N PRO A 49 -3.63 6.87 -0.45
CA PRO A 49 -2.88 5.79 0.15
C PRO A 49 -2.14 4.98 -0.91
N ALA A 50 -0.98 4.48 -0.54
CA ALA A 50 -0.14 3.64 -1.37
C ALA A 50 0.57 2.60 -0.49
N LEU A 51 0.87 1.45 -1.11
CA LEU A 51 1.68 0.39 -0.52
C LEU A 51 3.08 0.43 -1.12
N ARG A 52 4.11 0.30 -0.30
CA ARG A 52 5.49 0.06 -0.76
C ARG A 52 6.17 -1.03 0.06
N LEU A 53 7.24 -1.62 -0.48
CA LEU A 53 8.02 -2.66 0.17
C LEU A 53 9.41 -2.17 0.55
N ILE A 54 9.80 -2.40 1.81
CA ILE A 54 11.13 -2.11 2.33
C ILE A 54 11.84 -3.41 2.70
N THR A 55 12.94 -3.75 2.02
CA THR A 55 13.69 -4.98 2.30
C THR A 55 14.29 -4.98 3.71
N ARG A 56 14.17 -6.13 4.40
CA ARG A 56 14.82 -6.46 5.67
C ARG A 56 15.89 -7.55 5.52
N GLY A 57 15.83 -8.34 4.46
CA GLY A 57 16.74 -9.45 4.19
C GLY A 57 16.42 -10.10 2.84
N GLU A 58 16.86 -11.34 2.65
CA GLU A 58 16.73 -12.06 1.36
C GLU A 58 15.27 -12.21 0.92
N HIS A 59 14.38 -12.58 1.84
CA HIS A 59 12.93 -12.71 1.57
C HIS A 59 12.07 -11.87 2.54
N GLU A 60 12.63 -11.41 3.65
CA GLU A 60 11.88 -10.58 4.59
C GLU A 60 11.75 -9.13 4.11
N ALA A 61 10.52 -8.62 4.14
CA ALA A 61 10.21 -7.24 3.81
C ALA A 61 9.25 -6.61 4.85
N THR A 62 9.24 -5.29 4.89
CA THR A 62 8.18 -4.50 5.51
C THR A 62 7.25 -4.03 4.43
N VAL A 63 5.97 -4.31 4.58
CA VAL A 63 4.91 -3.59 3.88
C VAL A 63 4.68 -2.29 4.63
N GLU A 64 4.78 -1.16 3.94
CA GLU A 64 4.38 0.13 4.48
C GLU A 64 3.16 0.63 3.71
N ILE A 65 2.09 0.91 4.45
CA ILE A 65 0.96 1.69 3.97
C ILE A 65 1.27 3.13 4.33
N TRP A 66 1.35 3.98 3.31
CA TRP A 66 1.66 5.38 3.47
C TRP A 66 0.69 6.20 2.64
N SER A 67 0.45 7.42 3.06
CA SER A 67 -0.49 8.30 2.39
C SER A 67 0.11 9.67 2.14
N ILE A 68 -0.34 10.25 1.02
CA ILE A 68 -0.21 11.67 0.75
C ILE A 68 -1.54 12.31 1.15
N VAL A 69 -1.47 13.29 2.04
CA VAL A 69 -2.64 14.04 2.48
C VAL A 69 -2.44 15.52 2.15
N ASP A 70 -3.31 16.03 1.28
CA ASP A 70 -3.35 17.45 0.93
C ASP A 70 -4.36 18.16 1.86
N HIS A 71 -3.85 19.01 2.75
CA HIS A 71 -4.64 19.80 3.69
C HIS A 71 -4.71 21.26 3.23
N GLN A 72 -5.92 21.82 3.20
CA GLN A 72 -6.07 23.26 3.05
C GLN A 72 -5.84 23.93 4.40
N ARG A 73 -4.87 24.84 4.45
CA ARG A 73 -4.59 25.68 5.61
C ARG A 73 -5.59 26.83 5.73
N ASP A 74 -5.67 27.44 6.90
CA ASP A 74 -6.57 28.57 7.21
C ASP A 74 -6.33 29.81 6.32
N ASP A 75 -5.12 29.95 5.75
CA ASP A 75 -4.76 31.03 4.83
C ASP A 75 -5.16 30.75 3.36
N GLY A 76 -5.82 29.61 3.11
CA GLY A 76 -6.23 29.15 1.79
C GLY A 76 -5.15 28.44 0.99
N SER A 77 -3.92 28.32 1.50
CA SER A 77 -2.86 27.54 0.85
C SER A 77 -3.05 26.03 1.06
N TRP A 78 -2.48 25.23 0.17
CA TRP A 78 -2.47 23.78 0.30
C TRP A 78 -1.13 23.30 0.84
N GLU A 79 -1.17 22.45 1.84
CA GLU A 79 -0.02 21.76 2.41
C GLU A 79 -0.14 20.27 2.11
N ARG A 80 0.93 19.72 1.55
CA ARG A 80 1.07 18.29 1.37
C ARG A 80 1.83 17.70 2.54
N THR A 81 1.26 16.69 3.17
CA THR A 81 1.93 15.86 4.18
C THR A 81 2.02 14.43 3.69
N GLU A 82 3.12 13.77 4.01
CA GLU A 82 3.36 12.37 3.68
C GLU A 82 3.70 11.63 4.97
N GLY A 83 3.10 10.47 5.19
CA GLY A 83 3.26 9.71 6.42
C GLY A 83 3.02 8.22 6.24
N VAL A 84 3.67 7.41 7.07
CA VAL A 84 3.40 5.97 7.16
C VAL A 84 2.23 5.78 8.14
N ASP A 85 1.14 5.23 7.64
CA ASP A 85 -0.09 5.00 8.40
C ASP A 85 -0.06 3.65 9.12
N ALA A 86 0.49 2.63 8.45
CA ALA A 86 0.63 1.30 9.03
C ALA A 86 1.82 0.54 8.42
N THR A 87 2.33 -0.43 9.17
CA THR A 87 3.38 -1.32 8.69
C THR A 87 3.14 -2.75 9.15
N THR A 88 3.50 -3.72 8.32
CA THR A 88 3.54 -5.14 8.71
C THR A 88 4.77 -5.84 8.14
N ALA A 89 5.27 -6.84 8.84
CA ALA A 89 6.38 -7.67 8.38
C ALA A 89 5.85 -8.86 7.58
N VAL A 90 6.45 -9.12 6.43
CA VAL A 90 6.05 -10.19 5.52
C VAL A 90 7.27 -10.97 5.03
N ASP A 91 7.02 -12.21 4.61
CA ASP A 91 7.98 -13.06 3.92
C ASP A 91 7.58 -13.17 2.44
N LEU A 92 8.37 -12.58 1.55
CA LEU A 92 8.12 -12.58 0.11
C LEU A 92 8.36 -13.94 -0.55
N ALA A 93 8.94 -14.92 0.17
CA ALA A 93 9.00 -16.31 -0.30
C ALA A 93 7.61 -16.98 -0.33
N ASP A 94 6.65 -16.48 0.47
CA ASP A 94 5.23 -16.84 0.40
C ASP A 94 4.41 -15.60 -0.01
N PRO A 95 4.31 -15.31 -1.33
CA PRO A 95 3.63 -14.12 -1.81
C PRO A 95 2.13 -14.11 -1.46
N THR A 96 1.51 -15.26 -1.23
CA THR A 96 0.09 -15.35 -0.89
C THR A 96 -0.17 -14.97 0.57
N ASP A 97 0.61 -15.49 1.51
CA ASP A 97 0.52 -15.08 2.93
C ASP A 97 0.93 -13.61 3.09
N ALA A 98 2.00 -13.19 2.42
CA ALA A 98 2.45 -11.80 2.42
C ALA A 98 1.37 -10.84 1.91
N ALA A 99 0.72 -11.18 0.80
CA ALA A 99 -0.37 -10.39 0.23
C ALA A 99 -1.56 -10.25 1.19
N LYS A 100 -1.98 -11.35 1.83
CA LYS A 100 -3.07 -11.34 2.82
C LYS A 100 -2.75 -10.41 3.98
N ARG A 101 -1.55 -10.53 4.55
CA ARG A 101 -1.10 -9.63 5.64
C ARG A 101 -1.03 -8.18 5.21
N ALA A 102 -0.60 -7.91 3.97
CA ALA A 102 -0.56 -6.57 3.41
C ALA A 102 -1.97 -5.97 3.30
N VAL A 103 -2.94 -6.74 2.80
CA VAL A 103 -4.35 -6.33 2.72
C VAL A 103 -4.92 -6.12 4.13
N GLU A 104 -4.71 -7.04 5.07
CA GLU A 104 -5.13 -6.86 6.46
C GLU A 104 -4.55 -5.57 7.07
N CYS A 105 -3.27 -5.29 6.81
CA CYS A 105 -2.61 -4.07 7.26
C CYS A 105 -3.25 -2.82 6.64
N TRP A 106 -3.52 -2.83 5.33
CA TRP A 106 -4.23 -1.74 4.66
C TRP A 106 -5.64 -1.53 5.21
N LEU A 107 -6.40 -2.59 5.49
CA LEU A 107 -7.75 -2.48 6.06
C LEU A 107 -7.76 -1.80 7.44
N THR A 108 -6.64 -1.78 8.17
CA THR A 108 -6.53 -1.03 9.44
C THR A 108 -6.41 0.49 9.27
N THR A 109 -6.16 0.97 8.05
CA THR A 109 -5.99 2.40 7.73
C THR A 109 -7.20 3.02 7.04
N LEU A 110 -8.27 2.23 6.80
CA LEU A 110 -9.51 2.66 6.15
C LEU A 110 -10.52 3.27 7.13
#